data_AF-A0A972ZSU8-F1
#
_entry.id   AF-A0A972ZSU8-F1
#
_cell.length_a   1.000
_cell.length_b   1.000
_cell.length_c   1.000
_cell.angle_alpha   90.00
_cell.angle_beta   90.00
_cell.angle_gamma   90.00
#
_symmetry.space_group_name_H-M   'P 1'
#
loop_
_entity.id
_entity.type
_entity.pdbx_description
1 polymer ?
#
loop_
_entity_poly.entity_id
_entity_poly.type
_entity_poly.pdbx_seq_one_letter_code
_entity_poly.pdbx_strand_id
1 'polypeptide(L)'
;LYNNSSENSHRFRYTLSLKAKNISDSKISAETYISFRHKLNEWDVVKQNFSDAFKIYSLALNYSFNKNFQVWLGRKINPNIANIGAIDGLQAEYRFGKFYAGTAIGSRPDFSDYGFNPDLLEAGAYVGHSLKTATGNAQSSLAFFEQRNNSNTDRRFIYLQHNNTLVKNLSVYSSVELDLYKLENEEPQTKLSLTGLYLSLRYRFSGRLSLFGSYDSRRNVIYYETFKNYTDLIIQNASRQGLRFRINYRP
;
A
#
# COMPACT_ATOMS: atom_id res chain seq x y z
N LEU A 1 -38.56 16.27 -25.31
CA LEU A 1 -37.35 17.11 -25.28
C LEU A 1 -36.33 16.42 -24.37
N TYR A 2 -35.45 15.58 -24.94
CA TYR A 2 -34.33 14.99 -24.20
C TYR A 2 -33.24 16.05 -24.09
N ASN A 3 -33.07 16.63 -22.90
CA ASN A 3 -32.03 17.62 -22.66
C ASN A 3 -30.69 16.89 -22.50
N ASN A 4 -29.92 16.89 -23.59
CA ASN A 4 -28.62 16.23 -23.70
C ASN A 4 -27.53 17.20 -23.22
N SER A 5 -27.62 17.67 -21.97
CA SER A 5 -26.54 18.45 -21.35
C SER A 5 -25.50 17.47 -20.83
N SER A 6 -24.50 17.15 -21.66
CA SER A 6 -23.25 16.61 -21.15
C SER A 6 -22.64 17.68 -20.23
N GLU A 7 -22.92 17.61 -18.93
CA GLU A 7 -22.31 18.51 -17.96
C GLU A 7 -20.79 18.43 -18.13
N ASN A 8 -20.20 19.56 -18.47
CA ASN A 8 -18.78 19.67 -18.71
C ASN A 8 -18.06 19.54 -17.36
N SER A 9 -17.73 18.31 -16.95
CA SER A 9 -17.11 18.03 -15.66
C SER A 9 -15.62 18.36 -15.71
N HIS A 10 -15.26 19.55 -15.28
CA HIS A 10 -13.86 19.96 -15.13
C HIS A 10 -13.35 19.56 -13.75
N ARG A 11 -12.23 18.81 -13.70
CA ARG A 11 -11.62 18.35 -12.46
C ARG A 11 -10.23 18.95 -12.27
N PHE A 12 -10.04 19.65 -11.16
CA PHE A 12 -8.76 20.22 -10.76
C PHE A 12 -8.05 19.30 -9.78
N ARG A 13 -6.73 19.20 -9.90
CA ARG A 13 -5.87 18.41 -9.02
C ARG A 13 -4.58 19.15 -8.74
N TYR A 14 -4.37 19.45 -7.47
CA TYR A 14 -3.14 20.03 -6.94
C TYR A 14 -2.42 18.95 -6.15
N THR A 15 -1.10 18.87 -6.30
CA THR A 15 -0.29 17.85 -5.63
C THR A 15 0.98 18.48 -5.10
N LEU A 16 1.27 18.26 -3.82
CA LEU A 16 2.52 18.65 -3.19
C LEU A 16 3.31 17.38 -2.87
N SER A 17 4.57 17.33 -3.32
CA SER A 17 5.48 16.22 -3.05
C SER A 17 6.83 16.79 -2.61
N LEU A 18 7.22 16.56 -1.37
CA LEU A 18 8.49 17.04 -0.83
C LEU A 18 9.19 15.93 -0.04
N LYS A 19 10.51 15.84 -0.25
CA LYS A 19 11.41 14.93 0.48
C LYS A 19 12.64 15.72 0.89
N ALA A 20 12.71 16.08 2.16
CA ALA A 20 13.87 16.75 2.74
C ALA A 20 14.73 15.69 3.43
N LYS A 21 15.96 15.49 2.97
CA LYS A 21 16.92 14.56 3.57
C LYS A 21 17.93 15.32 4.39
N ASN A 22 18.29 14.78 5.55
CA ASN A 22 19.34 15.34 6.41
C ASN A 22 19.19 16.86 6.60
N ILE A 23 18.04 17.28 7.11
CA ILE A 23 17.68 18.70 7.24
C ILE A 23 18.77 19.40 8.07
N SER A 24 19.40 20.42 7.49
CA SER A 24 20.54 21.13 8.11
C SER A 24 21.67 20.19 8.55
N ASP A 25 22.02 19.22 7.70
CA ASP A 25 23.04 18.17 7.94
C ASP A 25 22.77 17.30 9.18
N SER A 26 21.54 17.31 9.69
CA SER A 26 21.15 16.52 10.85
C SER A 26 20.78 15.06 10.52
N LYS A 27 20.48 14.29 11.56
CA LYS A 27 19.92 12.93 11.46
C LYS A 27 18.43 12.90 11.10
N ILE A 28 17.80 14.06 10.91
CA ILE A 28 16.37 14.20 10.65
C ILE A 28 16.11 14.32 9.15
N SER A 29 15.09 13.61 8.67
CA SER A 29 14.55 13.77 7.32
C SER A 29 13.03 13.87 7.39
N ALA A 30 12.39 14.45 6.38
CA ALA A 30 10.95 14.58 6.29
C ALA A 30 10.46 14.18 4.89
N GLU A 31 9.30 13.54 4.82
CA GLU A 31 8.60 13.28 3.55
C GLU A 31 7.14 13.70 3.64
N THR A 32 6.63 14.26 2.55
CA THR A 32 5.23 14.62 2.40
C THR A 32 4.75 14.37 0.97
N TYR A 33 3.53 13.84 0.85
CA TYR A 33 2.81 13.66 -0.41
C TYR A 33 1.32 13.92 -0.15
N ILE A 34 0.83 15.04 -0.65
CA ILE A 34 -0.53 15.54 -0.41
C ILE A 34 -1.18 15.81 -1.76
N SER A 35 -2.47 15.49 -1.90
CA SER A 35 -3.26 15.79 -3.09
C SER A 35 -4.56 16.46 -2.71
N PHE A 36 -4.85 17.60 -3.32
CA PHE A 36 -6.13 18.27 -3.26
C PHE A 36 -6.85 18.15 -4.60
N ARG A 37 -8.10 17.69 -4.62
CA ARG A 37 -8.89 17.43 -5.82
C ARG A 37 -10.31 17.93 -5.62
N HIS A 38 -10.81 18.67 -6.59
CA HIS A 38 -12.22 19.04 -6.64
C HIS A 38 -12.68 19.14 -8.09
N LYS A 39 -13.99 19.14 -8.29
CA LYS A 39 -14.58 19.46 -9.59
C LYS A 39 -15.12 20.90 -9.57
N LEU A 40 -15.24 21.48 -10.76
CA LEU A 40 -15.93 22.74 -10.96
C LEU A 40 -17.41 22.55 -10.57
N ASN A 41 -17.98 23.53 -9.87
CA ASN A 41 -19.38 23.54 -9.39
C ASN A 41 -19.76 22.48 -8.34
N GLU A 42 -18.82 21.70 -7.80
CA GLU A 42 -19.04 20.76 -6.69
C GLU A 42 -18.32 21.22 -5.40
N TRP A 43 -18.25 22.54 -5.16
CA TRP A 43 -17.54 23.08 -3.97
C TRP A 43 -18.24 22.74 -2.66
N ASP A 44 -19.55 22.54 -2.68
CA ASP A 44 -20.30 22.15 -1.48
C ASP A 44 -19.90 20.76 -0.97
N VAL A 45 -19.44 19.86 -1.84
CA VAL A 45 -18.87 18.56 -1.43
C VAL A 45 -17.59 18.77 -0.62
N VAL A 46 -16.72 19.69 -1.06
CA VAL A 46 -15.48 20.04 -0.34
C VAL A 46 -15.79 20.65 1.03
N LYS A 47 -16.85 21.47 1.13
CA LYS A 47 -17.29 22.06 2.40
C LYS A 47 -17.89 21.04 3.36
N GLN A 48 -18.63 20.06 2.84
CA GLN A 48 -19.25 19.01 3.66
C GLN A 48 -18.20 18.08 4.27
N ASN A 49 -17.22 17.63 3.47
CA ASN A 49 -16.08 16.88 3.98
C ASN A 49 -14.80 17.27 3.24
N PHE A 50 -13.91 17.98 3.93
CA PHE A 50 -12.64 18.41 3.35
C PHE A 50 -11.73 17.23 3.01
N SER A 51 -11.76 16.14 3.78
CA SER A 51 -10.91 14.95 3.58
C SER A 51 -11.21 14.24 2.25
N ASP A 52 -12.44 14.32 1.76
CA ASP A 52 -12.81 13.76 0.45
C ASP A 52 -12.04 14.42 -0.70
N ALA A 53 -11.79 15.73 -0.57
CA ALA A 53 -11.04 16.53 -1.51
C ALA A 53 -9.53 16.54 -1.21
N PHE A 54 -9.14 16.52 0.07
CA PHE A 54 -7.78 16.67 0.55
C PHE A 54 -7.24 15.38 1.16
N LYS A 55 -6.30 14.74 0.43
CA LYS A 55 -5.72 13.46 0.83
C LYS A 55 -4.25 13.61 1.18
N ILE A 56 -3.89 13.24 2.40
CA ILE A 56 -2.50 13.09 2.85
C ILE A 56 -2.09 11.64 2.64
N TYR A 57 -1.26 11.35 1.65
CA TYR A 57 -0.77 9.99 1.40
C TYR A 57 0.46 9.64 2.22
N SER A 58 1.32 10.62 2.47
CA SER A 58 2.44 10.51 3.40
C SER A 58 2.71 11.85 4.06
N LEU A 59 3.01 11.82 5.34
CA LEU A 59 3.50 12.94 6.14
C LEU A 59 4.28 12.34 7.30
N ALA A 60 5.58 12.18 7.12
CA ALA A 60 6.42 11.47 8.09
C ALA A 60 7.75 12.17 8.34
N LEU A 61 8.17 12.16 9.59
CA LEU A 61 9.51 12.49 10.04
C LEU A 61 10.30 11.20 10.20
N ASN A 62 11.57 11.21 9.79
CA ASN A 62 12.52 10.12 9.98
C ASN A 62 13.65 10.61 10.87
N TYR A 63 14.02 9.84 11.87
CA TYR A 63 15.24 10.01 12.64
C TYR A 63 16.18 8.81 12.42
N SER A 64 17.36 9.08 11.85
CA SER A 64 18.39 8.07 11.61
C SER A 64 19.40 8.04 12.75
N PHE A 65 19.19 7.18 13.75
CA PHE A 65 20.09 7.04 14.89
C PHE A 65 21.53 6.73 14.45
N ASN A 66 21.65 5.83 13.47
CA ASN A 66 22.87 5.48 12.76
C ASN A 66 22.51 4.98 11.35
N LYS A 67 23.48 4.43 10.60
CA LYS A 67 23.25 3.93 9.23
C LYS A 67 22.35 2.69 9.18
N ASN A 68 22.17 2.01 10.30
CA ASN A 68 21.50 0.72 10.41
C ASN A 68 20.12 0.84 11.04
N PHE A 69 19.88 1.83 11.90
CA PHE A 69 18.64 1.99 12.65
C PHE A 69 17.95 3.31 12.34
N GLN A 70 16.70 3.23 11.89
CA GLN A 70 15.87 4.37 11.51
C GLN A 70 14.50 4.24 12.15
N VAL A 71 13.92 5.36 12.56
CA VAL A 71 12.58 5.45 13.13
C VAL A 71 11.80 6.52 12.39
N TRP A 72 10.57 6.20 12.00
CA TRP A 72 9.63 7.12 11.39
C TRP A 72 8.46 7.40 12.32
N LEU A 73 8.00 8.64 12.33
CA LEU A 73 6.80 9.10 13.02
C LEU A 73 5.90 9.83 12.02
N GLY A 74 4.60 9.50 12.03
CA GLY A 74 3.58 10.08 11.18
C GLY A 74 3.02 9.09 10.16
N ARG A 75 2.37 9.60 9.11
CA ARG A 75 1.79 8.80 8.03
C ARG A 75 2.86 8.32 7.07
N LYS A 76 3.13 7.02 7.03
CA LYS A 76 4.14 6.46 6.13
C LYS A 76 3.69 5.17 5.46
N ILE A 77 3.90 5.10 4.14
CA ILE A 77 3.83 3.85 3.38
C ILE A 77 5.22 3.22 3.35
N ASN A 78 5.33 1.98 3.83
CA ASN A 78 6.59 1.26 3.84
C ASN A 78 6.74 0.41 2.57
N PRO A 79 7.69 0.72 1.68
CA PRO A 79 7.85 -0.01 0.41
C PRO A 79 8.28 -1.47 0.61
N ASN A 80 8.87 -1.81 1.77
CA ASN A 80 9.27 -3.19 2.08
C ASN A 80 8.05 -4.06 2.40
N ILE A 81 6.90 -3.47 2.72
CA ILE A 81 5.65 -4.16 3.06
C ILE A 81 4.46 -3.44 2.39
N ALA A 82 4.55 -3.18 1.09
CA ALA A 82 3.71 -2.18 0.42
C ALA A 82 2.19 -2.46 0.48
N ASN A 83 1.76 -3.72 0.63
CA ASN A 83 0.34 -4.07 0.68
C ASN A 83 -0.32 -3.77 2.04
N ILE A 84 0.46 -3.49 3.10
CA ILE A 84 -0.07 -3.02 4.38
C ILE A 84 -0.70 -1.63 4.23
N GLY A 85 -0.15 -0.81 3.34
CA GLY A 85 -0.65 0.53 3.07
C GLY A 85 0.06 1.61 3.89
N ALA A 86 -0.64 2.72 4.12
CA ALA A 86 -0.16 3.80 4.95
C ALA A 86 -0.50 3.53 6.41
N ILE A 87 0.46 3.81 7.29
CA ILE A 87 0.30 3.65 8.74
C ILE A 87 0.52 5.02 9.37
N ASP A 88 -0.45 5.47 10.17
CA ASP A 88 -0.37 6.66 11.02
C ASP A 88 0.17 6.29 12.38
N GLY A 89 1.48 6.48 12.58
CA GLY A 89 2.08 6.15 13.86
C GLY A 89 3.58 6.05 13.81
N LEU A 90 4.10 5.04 14.50
CA LEU A 90 5.52 4.80 14.67
C LEU A 90 5.95 3.58 13.85
N GLN A 91 7.05 3.73 13.11
CA GLN A 91 7.70 2.61 12.42
C GLN A 91 9.19 2.62 12.76
N ALA A 92 9.78 1.45 12.92
CA ALA A 92 11.21 1.31 13.15
C ALA A 92 11.78 0.23 12.23
N GLU A 93 13.00 0.42 11.75
CA GLU A 93 13.72 -0.55 10.92
C GLU A 93 15.19 -0.61 11.33
N TYR A 94 15.67 -1.84 11.50
CA TYR A 94 17.06 -2.17 11.73
C TYR A 94 17.61 -2.98 10.54
N ARG A 95 18.75 -2.55 9.99
CA ARG A 95 19.45 -3.18 8.87
C ARG A 95 20.73 -3.82 9.35
N PHE A 96 20.95 -5.08 8.99
CA PHE A 96 22.13 -5.87 9.37
C PHE A 96 22.64 -6.62 8.14
N GLY A 97 23.65 -6.01 7.49
CA GLY A 97 24.20 -6.51 6.24
C GLY A 97 23.16 -6.51 5.12
N LYS A 98 22.87 -7.70 4.58
CA LYS A 98 21.88 -7.90 3.52
C LYS A 98 20.46 -8.09 4.05
N PHE A 99 20.28 -8.11 5.38
CA PHE A 99 19.00 -8.35 6.02
C PHE A 99 18.48 -7.09 6.70
N TYR A 100 17.18 -7.07 6.94
CA TYR A 100 16.52 -6.04 7.70
C TYR A 100 15.35 -6.62 8.48
N ALA A 101 15.05 -6.02 9.62
CA ALA A 101 13.89 -6.30 10.44
C ALA A 101 13.25 -4.97 10.83
N GLY A 102 11.94 -4.92 10.90
CA GLY A 102 11.24 -3.73 11.32
C GLY A 102 9.90 -4.03 11.97
N THR A 103 9.34 -2.99 12.57
CA THR A 103 8.04 -3.03 13.23
C THR A 103 7.28 -1.74 12.91
N ALA A 104 5.97 -1.82 12.97
CA ALA A 104 5.07 -0.70 12.84
C ALA A 104 3.93 -0.82 13.84
N ILE A 105 3.53 0.31 14.42
CA ILE A 105 2.37 0.43 15.30
C ILE A 105 1.71 1.79 15.06
N GLY A 106 0.40 1.79 14.92
CA GLY A 106 -0.35 3.01 14.63
C GLY A 106 -1.79 2.71 14.27
N SER A 107 -2.38 3.54 13.43
CA SER A 107 -3.68 3.29 12.85
C SER A 107 -3.67 3.44 11.34
N ARG A 108 -4.65 2.83 10.69
CA ARG A 108 -4.87 2.97 9.25
C ARG A 108 -5.63 4.26 8.99
N PRO A 109 -5.34 4.96 7.88
CA PRO A 109 -6.22 5.99 7.37
C PRO A 109 -7.63 5.44 7.15
N ASP A 110 -8.63 6.30 7.27
CA ASP A 110 -10.01 5.91 6.97
C ASP A 110 -10.14 5.41 5.52
N PHE A 111 -10.90 4.35 5.30
CA PHE A 111 -11.04 3.76 3.96
C PHE A 111 -11.90 4.62 3.02
N SER A 112 -12.76 5.48 3.56
CA SER A 112 -13.69 6.33 2.79
C SER A 112 -13.01 7.60 2.28
N ASP A 113 -12.44 8.39 3.19
CA ASP A 113 -11.89 9.71 2.90
C ASP A 113 -10.36 9.80 3.03
N TYR A 114 -9.71 8.74 3.54
CA TYR A 114 -8.27 8.71 3.81
C TYR A 114 -7.85 9.69 4.93
N GLY A 115 -8.78 10.09 5.81
CA GLY A 115 -8.52 10.88 7.01
C GLY A 115 -7.72 10.11 8.06
N PHE A 116 -7.34 10.78 9.15
CA PHE A 116 -6.74 10.11 10.31
C PHE A 116 -7.87 9.43 11.11
N ASN A 117 -7.73 8.13 11.37
CA ASN A 117 -8.73 7.36 12.11
C ASN A 117 -8.03 6.53 13.20
N PRO A 118 -8.11 6.90 14.50
CA PRO A 118 -7.44 6.18 15.57
C PRO A 118 -8.10 4.85 15.94
N ASP A 119 -9.34 4.60 15.51
CA ASP A 119 -10.08 3.38 15.85
C ASP A 119 -9.63 2.18 15.00
N LEU A 120 -9.00 2.43 13.84
CA LEU A 120 -8.47 1.43 12.91
C LEU A 120 -7.02 1.06 13.24
N LEU A 121 -6.76 0.67 14.50
CA LEU A 121 -5.42 0.33 14.97
C LEU A 121 -4.78 -0.81 14.17
N GLU A 122 -3.48 -0.75 13.95
CA GLU A 122 -2.71 -1.84 13.41
C GLU A 122 -1.31 -1.90 14.01
N ALA A 123 -0.81 -3.13 14.15
CA ALA A 123 0.54 -3.38 14.63
C ALA A 123 1.11 -4.63 13.96
N GLY A 124 2.40 -4.61 13.67
CA GLY A 124 3.04 -5.75 13.03
C GLY A 124 4.53 -5.62 12.93
N ALA A 125 5.16 -6.73 12.57
CA ALA A 125 6.59 -6.84 12.35
C ALA A 125 6.88 -7.46 11.00
N TYR A 126 8.06 -7.18 10.48
CA TYR A 126 8.52 -7.74 9.22
C TYR A 126 10.02 -7.99 9.25
N VAL A 127 10.44 -8.98 8.47
CA VAL A 127 11.84 -9.28 8.21
C VAL A 127 12.03 -9.45 6.72
N GLY A 128 13.23 -9.20 6.24
CA GLY A 128 13.53 -9.35 4.83
C GLY A 128 15.00 -9.31 4.52
N HIS A 129 15.29 -9.51 3.24
CA HIS A 129 16.63 -9.35 2.71
C HIS A 129 16.60 -8.47 1.47
N SER A 130 17.71 -7.78 1.23
CA SER A 130 17.97 -6.96 0.06
C SER A 130 19.38 -7.25 -0.43
N LEU A 131 19.46 -7.80 -1.63
CA LEU A 131 20.70 -8.07 -2.34
C LEU A 131 20.79 -7.11 -3.53
N LYS A 132 21.84 -6.31 -3.56
CA LYS A 132 22.20 -5.45 -4.68
C LYS A 132 23.45 -5.99 -5.35
N THR A 133 23.39 -6.20 -6.66
CA THR A 133 24.50 -6.66 -7.50
C THR A 133 24.74 -5.67 -8.64
N ALA A 134 25.78 -5.87 -9.44
CA ALA A 134 26.04 -5.03 -10.61
C ALA A 134 24.94 -5.13 -11.68
N THR A 135 24.27 -6.29 -11.78
CA THR A 135 23.29 -6.58 -12.84
C THR A 135 21.84 -6.31 -12.42
N GLY A 136 21.57 -6.16 -11.11
CA GLY A 136 20.22 -5.91 -10.60
C GLY A 136 20.10 -6.10 -9.09
N ASN A 137 18.86 -6.13 -8.62
CA ASN A 137 18.51 -6.23 -7.21
C ASN A 137 17.54 -7.39 -6.96
N ALA A 138 17.65 -8.05 -5.83
CA ALA A 138 16.59 -8.91 -5.29
C ALA A 138 16.23 -8.45 -3.89
N GLN A 139 14.94 -8.36 -3.62
CA GLN A 139 14.42 -8.02 -2.32
C GLN A 139 13.24 -8.92 -2.00
N SER A 140 13.26 -9.49 -0.79
CA SER A 140 12.10 -10.20 -0.26
C SER A 140 11.80 -9.70 1.14
N SER A 141 10.54 -9.75 1.51
CA SER A 141 10.06 -9.49 2.87
C SER A 141 8.93 -10.43 3.22
N LEU A 142 8.86 -10.73 4.52
CA LEU A 142 7.80 -11.45 5.19
C LEU A 142 7.35 -10.58 6.34
N ALA A 143 6.06 -10.30 6.42
CA ALA A 143 5.44 -9.49 7.44
C ALA A 143 4.30 -10.24 8.10
N PHE A 144 4.06 -9.93 9.37
CA PHE A 144 2.92 -10.38 10.15
C PHE A 144 2.28 -9.16 10.78
N PHE A 145 0.99 -8.95 10.53
CA PHE A 145 0.24 -7.79 11.01
C PHE A 145 -1.09 -8.22 11.63
N GLU A 146 -1.44 -7.53 12.70
CA GLU A 146 -2.77 -7.50 13.28
C GLU A 146 -3.40 -6.14 13.00
N GLN A 147 -4.64 -6.16 12.54
CA GLN A 147 -5.49 -4.99 12.34
C GLN A 147 -6.71 -5.13 13.24
N ARG A 148 -7.04 -4.03 13.91
CA ARG A 148 -8.16 -3.91 14.82
C ARG A 148 -9.09 -2.80 14.33
N ASN A 149 -10.35 -2.91 14.74
CA ASN A 149 -11.37 -1.89 14.58
C ASN A 149 -12.06 -1.72 15.94
N ASN A 150 -12.05 -0.53 16.53
CA ASN A 150 -12.62 -0.26 17.85
C ASN A 150 -12.12 -1.26 18.91
N SER A 151 -10.81 -1.57 18.88
CA SER A 151 -10.16 -2.59 19.72
C SER A 151 -10.55 -4.05 19.48
N ASN A 152 -11.47 -4.37 18.56
CA ASN A 152 -11.72 -5.75 18.17
C ASN A 152 -10.75 -6.21 17.08
N THR A 153 -10.28 -7.45 17.15
CA THR A 153 -9.41 -8.00 16.10
C THR A 153 -10.24 -8.20 14.84
N ASP A 154 -9.94 -7.40 13.84
CA ASP A 154 -10.62 -7.43 12.55
C ASP A 154 -9.89 -8.40 11.60
N ARG A 155 -8.55 -8.42 11.68
CA ARG A 155 -7.71 -9.25 10.80
C ARG A 155 -6.35 -9.56 11.41
N ARG A 156 -5.86 -10.78 11.19
CA ARG A 156 -4.44 -11.13 11.33
C ARG A 156 -3.99 -11.80 10.04
N PHE A 157 -2.84 -11.39 9.51
CA PHE A 157 -2.40 -11.90 8.22
C PHE A 157 -0.88 -11.89 8.09
N ILE A 158 -0.40 -12.77 7.23
CA ILE A 158 0.97 -12.82 6.74
C ILE A 158 1.01 -12.18 5.36
N TYR A 159 1.98 -11.31 5.15
CA TYR A 159 2.24 -10.68 3.87
C TYR A 159 3.66 -10.99 3.38
N LEU A 160 3.76 -11.52 2.17
CA LEU A 160 5.00 -11.84 1.49
C LEU A 160 5.15 -10.95 0.26
N GLN A 161 6.29 -10.30 0.12
CA GLN A 161 6.62 -9.51 -1.06
C GLN A 161 7.98 -9.94 -1.60
N HIS A 162 8.07 -10.07 -2.93
CA HIS A 162 9.32 -10.33 -3.61
C HIS A 162 9.45 -9.43 -4.84
N ASN A 163 10.63 -8.86 -5.05
CA ASN A 163 11.01 -8.11 -6.24
C ASN A 163 12.39 -8.58 -6.69
N ASN A 164 12.55 -8.84 -7.98
CA ASN A 164 13.79 -9.38 -8.52
C ASN A 164 14.07 -8.85 -9.93
N THR A 165 15.28 -8.34 -10.12
CA THR A 165 15.86 -7.92 -11.40
C THR A 165 17.27 -8.48 -11.61
N LEU A 166 17.69 -9.48 -10.83
CA LEU A 166 19.03 -10.09 -10.93
C LEU A 166 19.25 -10.78 -12.27
N VAL A 167 18.20 -11.39 -12.81
CA VAL A 167 18.23 -12.04 -14.12
C VAL A 167 18.17 -10.94 -15.19
N LYS A 168 19.21 -10.88 -16.03
CA LYS A 168 19.30 -9.89 -17.12
C LYS A 168 18.01 -9.90 -17.93
N ASN A 169 17.50 -8.70 -18.22
CA ASN A 169 16.29 -8.47 -19.01
C ASN A 169 14.96 -8.96 -18.38
N LEU A 170 14.98 -9.56 -17.20
CA LEU A 170 13.77 -10.01 -16.51
C LEU A 170 13.52 -9.16 -15.26
N SER A 171 12.27 -8.75 -15.07
CA SER A 171 11.81 -8.14 -13.83
C SER A 171 10.63 -8.95 -13.31
N VAL A 172 10.73 -9.39 -12.06
CA VAL A 172 9.70 -10.16 -11.38
C VAL A 172 9.26 -9.39 -10.15
N TYR A 173 7.96 -9.28 -9.95
CA TYR A 173 7.38 -8.83 -8.69
C TYR A 173 6.25 -9.76 -8.30
N SER A 174 6.24 -10.22 -7.05
CA SER A 174 5.16 -11.00 -6.47
C SER A 174 4.77 -10.50 -5.09
N SER A 175 3.51 -10.71 -4.76
CA SER A 175 2.87 -10.26 -3.53
C SER A 175 1.84 -11.31 -3.15
N VAL A 176 1.97 -11.88 -1.95
CA VAL A 176 1.11 -12.96 -1.44
C VAL A 176 0.63 -12.57 -0.06
N GLU A 177 -0.66 -12.76 0.19
CA GLU A 177 -1.32 -12.42 1.44
C GLU A 177 -2.14 -13.61 1.93
N LEU A 178 -1.87 -14.02 3.17
CA LEU A 178 -2.49 -15.16 3.83
C LEU A 178 -3.15 -14.67 5.12
N ASP A 179 -4.48 -14.75 5.18
CA ASP A 179 -5.20 -14.45 6.41
C ASP A 179 -5.09 -15.64 7.36
N LEU A 180 -4.90 -15.34 8.63
CA LEU A 180 -4.78 -16.31 9.72
C LEU A 180 -5.99 -16.26 10.65
N TYR A 181 -6.84 -15.24 10.53
CA TYR A 181 -7.96 -14.99 11.42
C TYR A 181 -9.28 -14.95 10.66
N LYS A 182 -10.28 -15.64 11.20
CA LYS A 182 -11.66 -15.60 10.74
C LYS A 182 -12.60 -15.71 11.94
N LEU A 183 -13.65 -14.91 11.96
CA LEU A 183 -14.78 -15.12 12.86
C LEU A 183 -15.74 -16.13 12.22
N GLU A 184 -16.01 -17.22 12.92
CA GLU A 184 -17.00 -18.22 12.53
C GLU A 184 -17.96 -18.43 13.70
N ASN A 185 -19.23 -18.08 13.53
CA ASN A 185 -20.24 -18.06 14.60
C ASN A 185 -19.82 -17.21 15.83
N GLU A 186 -19.22 -16.05 15.61
CA GLU A 186 -18.69 -15.16 16.67
C GLU A 186 -17.51 -15.74 17.48
N GLU A 187 -17.04 -16.93 17.13
CA GLU A 187 -15.82 -17.50 17.71
C GLU A 187 -14.59 -17.21 16.85
N PRO A 188 -13.48 -16.77 17.47
CA PRO A 188 -12.23 -16.52 16.76
C PRO A 188 -11.58 -17.85 16.34
N GLN A 189 -11.56 -18.12 15.04
CA GLN A 189 -10.92 -19.30 14.46
C GLN A 189 -9.62 -18.92 13.74
N THR A 190 -8.59 -19.75 13.94
CA THR A 190 -7.32 -19.61 13.22
C THR A 190 -7.35 -20.50 11.98
N LYS A 191 -7.69 -19.91 10.82
CA LYS A 191 -7.72 -20.64 9.53
C LYS A 191 -6.85 -19.93 8.52
N LEU A 192 -5.91 -20.66 7.94
CA LEU A 192 -5.04 -20.14 6.90
C LEU A 192 -5.81 -20.05 5.58
N SER A 193 -5.95 -18.84 5.04
CA SER A 193 -6.68 -18.57 3.81
C SER A 193 -5.89 -17.65 2.89
N LEU A 194 -5.67 -18.06 1.64
CA LEU A 194 -5.07 -17.19 0.61
C LEU A 194 -6.09 -16.13 0.19
N THR A 195 -5.82 -14.87 0.55
CA THR A 195 -6.70 -13.72 0.33
C THR A 195 -6.19 -12.80 -0.76
N GLY A 196 -4.88 -12.81 -1.01
CA GLY A 196 -4.29 -12.04 -2.10
C GLY A 196 -3.10 -12.73 -2.75
N LEU A 197 -3.10 -12.74 -4.08
CA LEU A 197 -1.94 -13.11 -4.89
C LEU A 197 -1.87 -12.17 -6.09
N TYR A 198 -0.74 -11.48 -6.21
CA TYR A 198 -0.35 -10.72 -7.38
C TYR A 198 1.03 -11.15 -7.86
N LEU A 199 1.15 -11.45 -9.14
CA LEU A 199 2.39 -11.81 -9.80
C LEU A 199 2.52 -10.97 -11.07
N SER A 200 3.68 -10.36 -11.29
CA SER A 200 3.99 -9.65 -12.51
C SER A 200 5.39 -9.96 -13.00
N LEU A 201 5.48 -10.14 -14.31
CA LEU A 201 6.70 -10.50 -15.04
C LEU A 201 6.85 -9.52 -16.20
N ARG A 202 8.05 -8.98 -16.35
CA ARG A 202 8.42 -8.18 -17.51
C ARG A 202 9.71 -8.71 -18.09
N TYR A 203 9.67 -9.13 -19.35
CA TYR A 203 10.85 -9.53 -20.11
C TYR A 203 11.17 -8.51 -21.20
N ARG A 204 12.43 -8.06 -21.26
CA ARG A 204 12.93 -7.11 -22.24
C ARG A 204 13.81 -7.82 -23.27
N PHE A 205 13.21 -8.23 -24.39
CA PHE A 205 13.96 -8.83 -25.49
C PHE A 205 15.04 -7.90 -26.04
N SER A 206 14.73 -6.59 -26.15
CA SER A 206 15.68 -5.57 -26.58
C SER A 206 15.31 -4.19 -26.00
N GLY A 207 16.12 -3.16 -26.25
CA GLY A 207 15.76 -1.77 -25.90
C GLY A 207 14.44 -1.30 -26.54
N ARG A 208 14.05 -1.95 -27.65
CA ARG A 208 12.84 -1.64 -28.43
C ARG A 208 11.64 -2.51 -28.04
N LEU A 209 11.84 -3.77 -27.68
CA LEU A 209 10.77 -4.73 -27.43
C LEU A 209 10.73 -5.21 -25.98
N SER A 210 9.58 -5.08 -25.32
CA SER A 210 9.34 -5.71 -24.02
C SER A 210 7.94 -6.28 -23.90
N LEU A 211 7.84 -7.43 -23.23
CA LEU A 211 6.60 -8.13 -22.91
C LEU A 211 6.37 -8.05 -21.41
N PHE A 212 5.12 -7.85 -21.04
CA PHE A 212 4.64 -7.80 -19.67
C PHE A 212 3.45 -8.73 -19.52
N GLY A 213 3.47 -9.54 -18.46
CA GLY A 213 2.35 -10.38 -18.03
C GLY A 213 2.12 -10.18 -16.53
N SER A 214 0.87 -10.14 -16.10
CA SER A 214 0.54 -10.18 -14.68
C SER A 214 -0.73 -10.97 -14.41
N TYR A 215 -0.79 -11.57 -13.23
CA TYR A 215 -1.97 -12.20 -12.65
C TYR A 215 -2.31 -11.47 -11.35
N ASP A 216 -3.56 -11.03 -11.21
CA ASP A 216 -4.08 -10.42 -10.00
C ASP A 216 -5.29 -11.20 -9.51
N SER A 217 -5.22 -11.68 -8.28
CA SER A 217 -6.33 -12.33 -7.57
C SER A 217 -6.53 -11.74 -6.17
N ARG A 218 -5.99 -10.53 -5.94
CA ARG A 218 -6.20 -9.82 -4.68
C ARG A 218 -7.68 -9.55 -4.49
N ARG A 219 -8.24 -10.08 -3.40
CA ARG A 219 -9.61 -9.76 -2.97
C ARG A 219 -9.56 -8.47 -2.17
N ASN A 220 -10.56 -7.60 -2.28
CA ASN A 220 -10.79 -6.64 -1.21
C ASN A 220 -11.13 -7.48 0.03
N VAL A 221 -10.27 -7.37 1.04
CA VAL A 221 -10.41 -8.12 2.28
C VAL A 221 -11.75 -7.79 2.92
N ILE A 222 -12.55 -8.80 3.23
CA ILE A 222 -13.79 -8.64 3.99
C ILE A 222 -13.36 -8.44 5.43
N TYR A 223 -13.45 -7.21 5.90
CA TYR A 223 -13.24 -6.89 7.31
C TYR A 223 -14.52 -7.26 8.07
N TYR A 224 -14.40 -8.18 9.03
CA TYR A 224 -15.54 -8.78 9.71
C TYR A 224 -16.31 -7.77 10.57
N GLU A 225 -15.60 -6.80 11.15
CA GLU A 225 -16.22 -5.73 11.95
C GLU A 225 -16.69 -4.56 11.07
N THR A 226 -15.97 -4.28 9.98
CA THR A 226 -16.14 -3.03 9.21
C THR A 226 -17.19 -3.16 8.08
N PHE A 227 -17.44 -4.35 7.54
CA PHE A 227 -18.34 -4.53 6.38
C PHE A 227 -19.46 -5.55 6.64
N LYS A 228 -20.56 -5.11 7.25
CA LYS A 228 -21.79 -5.93 7.39
C LYS A 228 -22.60 -6.10 6.08
N ASN A 229 -22.28 -5.39 4.99
CA ASN A 229 -22.97 -5.53 3.70
C ASN A 229 -22.18 -6.38 2.70
N TYR A 230 -22.49 -7.68 2.66
CA TYR A 230 -21.77 -8.71 1.89
C TYR A 230 -22.01 -8.67 0.36
N THR A 231 -23.17 -8.16 -0.11
CA THR A 231 -23.61 -8.34 -1.50
C THR A 231 -22.87 -7.45 -2.50
N ASP A 232 -22.60 -6.19 -2.15
CA ASP A 232 -21.95 -5.22 -3.06
C ASP A 232 -20.44 -5.50 -3.24
N LEU A 233 -19.81 -6.13 -2.25
CA LEU A 233 -18.39 -6.51 -2.28
C LEU A 233 -18.08 -7.63 -3.28
N ILE A 234 -19.01 -8.58 -3.46
CA ILE A 234 -18.82 -9.73 -4.37
C ILE A 234 -18.76 -9.27 -5.83
N ILE A 235 -19.61 -8.31 -6.21
CA ILE A 235 -19.71 -7.80 -7.58
C ILE A 235 -18.47 -6.96 -7.95
N GLN A 236 -17.98 -6.12 -7.04
CA GLN A 236 -16.75 -5.35 -7.29
C GLN A 236 -15.48 -6.22 -7.31
N ASN A 237 -15.40 -7.25 -6.47
CA ASN A 237 -14.22 -8.13 -6.39
C ASN A 237 -14.01 -8.96 -7.68
N ALA A 238 -15.09 -9.43 -8.32
CA ALA A 238 -15.01 -10.15 -9.58
C ALA A 238 -14.42 -9.31 -10.73
N SER A 239 -14.57 -7.97 -10.68
CA SER A 239 -14.13 -7.07 -11.75
C SER A 239 -12.64 -6.70 -11.74
N ARG A 240 -11.93 -6.93 -10.63
CA ARG A 240 -10.51 -6.52 -10.44
C ARG A 240 -9.51 -7.67 -10.58
N GLN A 241 -9.99 -8.90 -10.60
CA GLN A 241 -9.15 -10.09 -10.69
C GLN A 241 -9.00 -10.50 -12.15
N GLY A 242 -7.79 -10.84 -12.57
CA GLY A 242 -7.58 -11.30 -13.93
C GLY A 242 -6.13 -11.31 -14.40
N LEU A 243 -6.00 -11.76 -15.64
CA LEU A 243 -4.75 -11.78 -16.37
C LEU A 243 -4.61 -10.50 -17.19
N ARG A 244 -3.42 -9.92 -17.19
CA ARG A 244 -3.08 -8.77 -18.03
C ARG A 244 -1.82 -9.07 -18.83
N PHE A 245 -1.90 -8.84 -20.13
CA PHE A 245 -0.77 -8.92 -21.04
C PHE A 245 -0.54 -7.56 -21.71
N ARG A 246 0.72 -7.16 -21.89
CA ARG A 246 1.09 -5.95 -22.61
C ARG A 246 2.38 -6.18 -23.37
N ILE A 247 2.37 -5.83 -24.65
CA ILE A 247 3.56 -5.75 -25.50
C ILE A 247 3.86 -4.27 -25.72
N ASN A 248 5.10 -3.86 -25.52
CA ASN A 248 5.55 -2.51 -25.85
C ASN A 248 6.67 -2.59 -26.88
N TYR A 249 6.48 -1.87 -27.99
CA TYR A 249 7.47 -1.65 -29.03
C TYR A 249 7.79 -0.16 -29.12
N ARG A 250 9.08 0.18 -29.09
CA ARG A 250 9.59 1.54 -29.30
C ARG A 250 10.34 1.55 -30.64
N PRO A 251 9.84 2.29 -31.66
CA PRO A 251 10.51 2.40 -32.95
C PRO A 251 11.90 3.04 -32.81
#